data_AF-A0ABD0NEC4-F1
#
_entry.id   AF-A0ABD0NEC4-F1
#
_cell.length_a   1.000
_cell.length_b   1.000
_cell.length_c   1.000
_cell.angle_alpha   90.00
_cell.angle_beta   90.00
_cell.angle_gamma   90.00
#
_symmetry.space_group_name_H-M   'P 1'
#
loop_
_entity.id
_entity.type
_entity.pdbx_description
1 polymer ?
#
loop_
_entity_poly.entity_id
_entity_poly.type
_entity_poly.pdbx_seq_one_letter_code
_entity_poly.pdbx_strand_id
1 'polypeptide(L)'
;SGTIHFTVEHSDRIPPTLAINKGLELTEGSVKTISTDDLKLTDPDTALENLTYVVIQSPQYGKLLFKGLPISKPRFTQLDINNMDLAYHHLNGRAKIDRFTFQPTDGTNTGYLEYGQLKREPAVFTIQ
;
A
#
# COMPACT_ATOMS: atom_id res chain seq x y z
N SER A 1 -33.46 6.02 37.20
CA SER A 1 -32.21 6.48 36.57
C SER A 1 -32.18 5.97 35.15
N GLY A 2 -32.05 6.87 34.16
CA GLY A 2 -32.00 6.50 32.75
C GLY A 2 -30.57 6.64 32.24
N THR A 3 -29.98 5.55 31.78
CA THR A 3 -28.68 5.57 31.11
C THR A 3 -28.90 5.94 29.66
N ILE A 4 -28.27 7.02 29.21
CA ILE A 4 -28.21 7.36 27.79
C ILE A 4 -26.97 6.67 27.22
N HIS A 5 -27.18 5.76 26.27
CA HIS A 5 -26.11 5.17 25.49
C HIS A 5 -25.85 6.07 24.28
N PHE A 6 -24.66 6.68 24.21
CA PHE A 6 -24.17 7.32 23.01
C PHE A 6 -23.34 6.31 22.23
N THR A 7 -23.82 5.90 21.06
CA THR A 7 -22.98 5.23 20.07
C THR A 7 -22.37 6.33 19.20
N VAL A 8 -21.10 6.66 19.42
CA VAL A 8 -20.36 7.50 18.47
C VAL A 8 -20.00 6.59 17.30
N GLU A 9 -20.81 6.60 16.25
CA GLU A 9 -20.38 6.03 14.98
C GLU A 9 -19.27 6.93 14.43
N HIS A 10 -18.05 6.41 14.42
CA HIS A 10 -16.93 7.05 13.74
C HIS A 10 -17.25 6.98 12.26
N SER A 11 -17.86 8.04 11.73
CA SER A 11 -17.94 8.23 10.29
C SER A 11 -16.52 8.56 9.87
N ASP A 12 -15.84 7.59 9.27
CA ASP A 12 -14.62 7.81 8.52
C ASP A 12 -14.86 8.96 7.52
N ARG A 13 -14.06 10.01 7.64
CA ARG A 13 -14.22 11.29 6.92
C ARG A 13 -12.91 11.79 6.33
N ILE A 14 -11.79 11.19 6.70
CA ILE A 14 -10.46 11.64 6.31
C ILE A 14 -9.92 10.64 5.29
N PRO A 15 -9.62 11.06 4.05
CA PRO A 15 -8.99 10.16 3.10
C PRO A 15 -7.60 9.71 3.59
N PRO A 16 -7.16 8.48 3.25
CA PRO A 16 -5.88 7.96 3.69
C PRO A 16 -4.75 8.81 3.13
N THR A 17 -3.69 8.96 3.91
CA THR A 17 -2.50 9.71 3.49
C THR A 17 -1.38 8.77 3.08
N LEU A 18 -0.86 8.93 1.87
CA LEU A 18 0.40 8.32 1.41
C LEU A 18 1.58 9.09 2.00
N ALA A 19 2.01 8.65 3.18
CA ALA A 19 3.04 9.30 3.97
C ALA A 19 4.46 8.99 3.44
N ILE A 20 4.69 7.76 2.97
CA ILE A 20 5.97 7.33 2.40
C ILE A 20 5.70 6.53 1.13
N ASN A 21 6.42 6.88 0.05
CA ASN A 21 6.48 6.13 -1.20
C ASN A 21 7.89 6.29 -1.81
N LYS A 22 8.88 5.66 -1.18
CA LYS A 22 10.29 5.78 -1.54
C LYS A 22 10.64 4.91 -2.76
N GLY A 23 9.82 3.91 -3.05
CA GLY A 23 10.16 2.86 -4.01
C GLY A 23 11.10 1.82 -3.39
N LEU A 24 11.72 0.99 -4.23
CA LEU A 24 12.58 -0.09 -3.80
C LEU A 24 13.87 -0.12 -4.62
N GLU A 25 15.00 -0.20 -3.94
CA GLU A 25 16.31 -0.42 -4.55
C GLU A 25 16.79 -1.85 -4.29
N LEU A 26 17.12 -2.61 -5.33
CA LEU A 26 17.62 -3.98 -5.19
C LEU A 26 18.58 -4.41 -6.31
N THR A 27 19.37 -5.44 -6.04
CA THR A 27 20.23 -6.07 -7.04
C THR A 27 19.42 -7.05 -7.91
N GLU A 28 19.78 -7.17 -9.19
CA GLU A 28 19.13 -8.11 -10.12
C GLU A 28 19.07 -9.55 -9.53
N GLY A 29 17.93 -10.21 -9.70
CA GLY A 29 17.70 -11.58 -9.22
C GLY A 29 17.45 -11.71 -7.71
N SER A 30 17.33 -10.61 -6.98
CA SER A 30 17.05 -10.64 -5.54
C SER A 30 15.55 -10.54 -5.21
N VAL A 31 15.23 -10.99 -4.00
CA VAL A 31 13.94 -10.78 -3.34
C VAL A 31 14.16 -9.73 -2.25
N LYS A 32 13.30 -8.72 -2.19
CA LYS A 32 13.37 -7.70 -1.14
C LYS A 32 11.98 -7.41 -0.56
N THR A 33 11.91 -7.45 0.76
CA THR A 33 10.72 -7.09 1.54
C THR A 33 10.44 -5.59 1.39
N ILE A 34 9.17 -5.23 1.26
CA ILE A 34 8.70 -3.84 1.26
C ILE A 34 8.30 -3.51 2.70
N SER A 35 9.03 -2.59 3.32
CA SER A 35 8.84 -2.18 4.71
C SER A 35 8.16 -0.82 4.83
N THR A 36 7.87 -0.39 6.06
CA THR A 36 7.34 0.95 6.34
C THR A 36 8.27 2.08 5.94
N ASP A 37 9.57 1.81 5.77
CA ASP A 37 10.55 2.79 5.30
C ASP A 37 10.48 3.00 3.77
N ASP A 38 9.89 2.03 3.07
CA ASP A 38 9.73 2.05 1.62
C ASP A 38 8.33 2.56 1.23
N LEU A 39 7.30 2.15 1.97
CA LEU A 39 5.89 2.42 1.66
C LEU A 39 5.03 2.52 2.92
N LYS A 40 4.27 3.62 3.07
CA LYS A 40 3.43 3.84 4.26
C LYS A 40 2.19 4.69 3.98
N LEU A 41 1.03 4.16 4.33
CA LEU A 41 -0.24 4.82 4.52
C LEU A 41 -0.47 5.12 5.99
N THR A 42 -1.12 6.24 6.26
CA THR A 42 -1.58 6.63 7.59
C THR A 42 -2.97 7.20 7.48
N ASP A 43 -3.77 6.95 8.49
CA ASP A 43 -5.09 7.52 8.62
C ASP A 43 -5.48 7.57 10.11
N PRO A 44 -5.92 8.72 10.64
CA PRO A 44 -6.28 8.84 12.05
C PRO A 44 -7.62 8.19 12.40
N ASP A 45 -8.51 7.96 11.43
CA ASP A 45 -9.86 7.44 11.65
C ASP A 45 -10.09 6.03 11.08
N THR A 46 -9.11 5.50 10.34
CA THR A 46 -9.13 4.14 9.79
C THR A 46 -8.04 3.22 10.38
N ALA A 47 -8.44 2.02 10.82
CA ALA A 47 -7.54 1.00 11.35
C ALA A 47 -6.57 0.45 10.29
N LEU A 48 -5.37 0.02 10.70
CA LEU A 48 -4.28 -0.40 9.79
C LEU A 48 -4.63 -1.62 8.92
N GLU A 49 -5.47 -2.52 9.44
CA GLU A 49 -6.02 -3.68 8.73
C GLU A 49 -7.04 -3.32 7.64
N ASN A 50 -7.56 -2.08 7.67
CA ASN A 50 -8.52 -1.58 6.67
C ASN A 50 -7.86 -0.62 5.68
N LEU A 51 -6.72 0.00 6.05
CA LEU A 51 -5.91 0.81 5.14
C LEU A 51 -5.26 -0.05 4.07
N THR A 52 -5.80 0.02 2.85
CA THR A 52 -5.50 -0.92 1.78
C THR A 52 -4.77 -0.26 0.61
N TYR A 53 -3.80 -0.99 0.07
CA TYR A 53 -3.15 -0.74 -1.21
C TYR A 53 -3.76 -1.68 -2.26
N VAL A 54 -4.50 -1.12 -3.21
CA VAL A 54 -5.12 -1.88 -4.29
C VAL A 54 -4.24 -1.80 -5.52
N VAL A 55 -3.54 -2.87 -5.90
CA VAL A 55 -2.68 -2.83 -7.09
C VAL A 55 -3.51 -2.80 -8.37
N ILE A 56 -3.30 -1.75 -9.16
CA ILE A 56 -4.01 -1.46 -10.42
C ILE A 56 -3.23 -2.02 -11.61
N GLN A 57 -1.90 -1.85 -11.61
CA GLN A 57 -1.01 -2.43 -12.62
C GLN A 57 0.13 -3.17 -11.93
N SER A 58 0.27 -4.46 -12.23
CA SER A 58 1.32 -5.32 -11.71
C SER A 58 2.69 -5.00 -12.33
N PRO A 59 3.80 -5.34 -11.64
CA PRO A 59 5.14 -5.19 -12.19
C PRO A 59 5.33 -6.02 -13.46
N GLN A 60 6.21 -5.54 -14.36
CA GLN A 60 6.50 -6.17 -15.64
C GLN A 60 7.65 -7.17 -15.57
N TYR A 61 8.67 -6.90 -14.75
CA TYR A 61 9.93 -7.66 -14.71
C TYR A 61 10.10 -8.48 -13.43
N GLY A 62 9.17 -8.37 -12.49
CA GLY A 62 9.16 -9.18 -11.29
C GLY A 62 7.76 -9.58 -10.86
N LYS A 63 7.67 -10.07 -9.63
CA LYS A 63 6.40 -10.45 -9.00
C LYS A 63 6.35 -9.90 -7.59
N LEU A 64 5.17 -9.43 -7.20
CA LEU A 64 4.86 -9.22 -5.79
C LEU A 64 4.62 -10.58 -5.13
N LEU A 65 5.13 -10.73 -3.91
CA LEU A 65 4.96 -11.89 -3.06
C LEU A 65 4.23 -11.47 -1.79
N PHE A 66 3.16 -12.17 -1.45
CA PHE A 66 2.49 -12.04 -0.16
C PHE A 66 2.75 -13.30 0.65
N LYS A 67 3.36 -13.15 1.83
CA LYS A 67 3.77 -14.27 2.71
C LYS A 67 4.60 -15.32 1.94
N GLY A 68 5.48 -14.84 1.07
CA GLY A 68 6.36 -15.67 0.23
C GLY A 68 5.72 -16.26 -1.03
N LEU A 69 4.42 -16.06 -1.27
CA LEU A 69 3.73 -16.62 -2.43
C LEU A 69 3.42 -15.54 -3.48
N PRO A 70 3.65 -15.82 -4.78
CA PRO A 70 3.30 -14.88 -5.85
C PRO A 70 1.80 -14.56 -5.89
N ILE A 71 1.49 -13.28 -6.09
CA ILE A 71 0.11 -12.79 -6.17
C ILE A 71 -0.11 -12.07 -7.51
N SER A 72 -1.26 -12.32 -8.15
CA SER A 72 -1.58 -11.78 -9.48
C SER A 72 -2.30 -10.43 -9.44
N LYS A 73 -3.12 -10.19 -8.41
CA LYS A 73 -3.80 -8.91 -8.13
C LYS A 73 -3.75 -8.60 -6.63
N PRO A 74 -2.60 -8.11 -6.14
CA PRO A 74 -2.44 -7.77 -4.73
C PRO A 74 -3.47 -6.75 -4.25
N ARG A 75 -4.18 -7.11 -3.20
CA ARG A 75 -4.64 -6.16 -2.20
C ARG A 75 -3.88 -6.51 -0.93
N PHE A 76 -3.20 -5.54 -0.34
CA PHE A 76 -2.51 -5.70 0.94
C PHE A 76 -2.76 -4.46 1.78
N THR A 77 -2.62 -4.61 3.09
CA THR A 77 -2.96 -3.58 4.07
C THR A 77 -1.70 -2.91 4.61
N GLN A 78 -1.87 -1.79 5.31
CA GLN A 78 -0.77 -1.22 6.09
C GLN A 78 -0.30 -2.20 7.17
N LEU A 79 -1.20 -2.98 7.76
CA LEU A 79 -0.83 -4.02 8.72
C LEU A 79 0.07 -5.10 8.09
N ASP A 80 -0.19 -5.50 6.84
CA ASP A 80 0.65 -6.47 6.13
C ASP A 80 2.08 -5.94 5.88
N ILE A 81 2.23 -4.65 5.53
CA ILE A 81 3.55 -4.01 5.42
C ILE A 81 4.24 -3.99 6.78
N ASN A 82 3.52 -3.61 7.84
CA ASN A 82 4.07 -3.57 9.20
C ASN A 82 4.55 -4.96 9.66
N ASN A 83 3.87 -6.02 9.23
CA ASN A 83 4.22 -7.40 9.52
C ASN A 83 5.31 -7.97 8.58
N MET A 84 5.83 -7.18 7.64
CA MET A 84 6.83 -7.60 6.65
C MET A 84 6.33 -8.71 5.71
N ASP A 85 5.02 -8.79 5.46
CA ASP A 85 4.39 -9.85 4.67
C ASP A 85 4.48 -9.62 3.16
N LEU A 86 4.82 -8.40 2.71
CA LEU A 86 4.93 -8.05 1.29
C LEU A 86 6.39 -7.99 0.85
N ALA A 87 6.71 -8.63 -0.27
CA ALA A 87 8.00 -8.53 -0.92
C ALA A 87 7.88 -8.41 -2.43
N TYR A 88 8.96 -7.98 -3.08
CA TYR A 88 9.13 -8.03 -4.52
C TYR A 88 10.25 -9.00 -4.87
N HIS A 89 10.01 -9.87 -5.85
CA HIS A 89 11.00 -10.76 -6.43
C HIS A 89 11.28 -10.33 -7.87
N HIS A 90 12.50 -9.87 -8.12
CA HIS A 90 12.94 -9.53 -9.47
C HIS A 90 13.25 -10.80 -10.25
N LEU A 91 12.59 -11.01 -11.39
CA LEU A 91 12.84 -12.17 -12.24
C LEU A 91 13.93 -11.81 -13.25
N ASN A 92 14.88 -12.72 -13.46
CA ASN A 92 16.03 -12.48 -14.34
C ASN A 92 15.59 -12.01 -15.73
N GLY A 93 16.00 -10.80 -16.07
CA GLY A 93 15.72 -10.11 -17.32
C GLY A 93 16.54 -8.84 -17.33
N ARG A 94 17.18 -8.53 -18.47
CA ARG A 94 18.11 -7.38 -18.63
C ARG A 94 17.65 -6.18 -17.79
N ALA A 95 18.47 -5.81 -16.79
CA ALA A 95 18.22 -4.76 -15.81
C ALA A 95 17.36 -3.60 -16.36
N LYS A 96 16.15 -3.46 -15.82
CA LYS A 96 15.21 -2.40 -16.15
C LYS A 96 14.53 -1.93 -14.87
N ILE A 97 14.28 -0.62 -14.81
CA ILE A 97 13.35 -0.02 -13.85
C ILE A 97 12.00 -0.71 -14.04
N ASP A 98 11.50 -1.30 -12.96
CA ASP A 98 10.17 -1.88 -12.87
C ASP A 98 9.27 -0.96 -12.04
N ARG A 99 7.96 -1.18 -12.10
CA ARG A 99 7.01 -0.42 -11.30
C ARG A 99 5.72 -1.20 -11.15
N PHE A 100 5.01 -0.95 -10.07
CA PHE A 100 3.59 -1.23 -10.00
C PHE A 100 2.82 0.03 -9.65
N THR A 101 1.55 0.10 -10.01
CA THR A 101 0.68 1.19 -9.59
C THR A 101 -0.37 0.68 -8.63
N PHE A 102 -0.76 1.51 -7.68
CA PHE A 102 -1.71 1.15 -6.65
C PHE A 102 -2.61 2.32 -6.28
N GLN A 103 -3.82 2.00 -5.83
CA GLN A 103 -4.77 2.95 -5.30
C GLN A 103 -4.83 2.78 -3.77
N PRO A 104 -4.40 3.77 -2.99
CA PRO A 104 -4.71 3.83 -1.57
C PRO A 104 -6.22 3.98 -1.33
N THR A 105 -6.73 3.28 -0.33
CA THR A 105 -8.14 3.37 0.09
C THR A 105 -8.30 2.92 1.55
N ASP A 106 -9.21 3.56 2.25
CA ASP A 106 -9.78 3.19 3.56
C ASP A 106 -11.09 2.38 3.41
N GLY A 107 -11.66 2.32 2.21
CA GLY A 107 -12.96 1.71 1.90
C GLY A 107 -14.14 2.68 1.90
N THR A 108 -13.96 3.92 2.37
CA THR A 108 -15.02 4.93 2.55
C THR A 108 -14.81 6.15 1.67
N ASN A 109 -13.61 6.73 1.67
CA ASN A 109 -13.31 7.97 0.97
C ASN A 109 -12.85 7.74 -0.48
N THR A 110 -13.17 8.70 -1.35
CA THR A 110 -12.71 8.69 -2.74
C THR A 110 -11.40 9.43 -2.89
N GLY A 111 -10.31 8.69 -3.10
CA GLY A 111 -8.96 9.22 -3.30
C GLY A 111 -8.09 9.10 -2.06
N TYR A 112 -6.95 9.79 -2.07
CA TYR A 112 -5.97 9.79 -0.98
C TYR A 112 -5.20 11.11 -0.97
N LEU A 113 -4.59 11.42 0.16
CA LEU A 113 -3.72 12.59 0.32
C LEU A 113 -2.27 12.22 0.02
N GLU A 114 -1.58 13.04 -0.75
CA GLU A 114 -0.13 12.97 -0.94
C GLU A 114 0.43 14.39 -0.93
N TYR A 115 1.38 14.68 -0.04
CA TYR A 115 1.87 16.04 0.24
C TYR A 115 0.74 17.06 0.51
N GLY A 116 -0.32 16.60 1.19
CA GLY A 116 -1.51 17.41 1.51
C GLY A 116 -2.47 17.64 0.35
N GLN A 117 -2.18 17.12 -0.85
CA GLN A 117 -3.03 17.24 -2.03
C GLN A 117 -3.89 15.99 -2.20
N LEU A 118 -5.19 16.17 -2.43
CA LEU A 118 -6.09 15.07 -2.76
C LEU A 118 -5.81 14.57 -4.18
N LYS A 119 -5.44 13.30 -4.30
CA LYS A 119 -5.21 12.59 -5.55
C LYS A 119 -6.24 11.48 -5.73
N ARG A 120 -6.62 11.23 -6.99
CA ARG A 120 -7.54 10.16 -7.40
C ARG A 120 -6.91 9.18 -8.38
N GLU A 121 -5.79 9.55 -8.98
CA GLU A 121 -5.05 8.68 -9.87
C GLU A 121 -4.17 7.71 -9.05
N PRO A 122 -3.97 6.47 -9.54
CA PRO A 122 -3.10 5.50 -8.87
C PRO A 122 -1.70 6.06 -8.62
N ALA A 123 -1.18 5.83 -7.41
CA ALA A 123 0.20 6.09 -7.07
C ALA A 123 1.13 5.11 -7.82
N VAL A 124 2.37 5.54 -8.08
CA VAL A 124 3.40 4.71 -8.72
C VAL A 124 4.44 4.33 -7.68
N PHE A 125 4.70 3.03 -7.54
CA PHE A 125 5.82 2.51 -6.75
C PHE A 125 6.93 2.06 -7.70
N THR A 126 8.06 2.77 -7.70
CA THR A 126 9.20 2.50 -8.58
C THR A 126 10.15 1.48 -7.96
N ILE A 127 10.67 0.58 -8.78
CA ILE A 127 11.60 -0.48 -8.40
C ILE A 127 12.84 -0.39 -9.30
N GLN A 128 14.02 -0.21 -8.72
CA GLN A 128 15.28 0.03 -9.45
C GLN A 128 16.46 -0.78 -8.90
#